data_AF-A0A1W0BE08-F1
#
_entry.id   AF-A0A1W0BE08-F1
#
_cell.length_a   1.000
_cell.length_b   1.000
_cell.length_c   1.000
_cell.angle_alpha   90.00
_cell.angle_beta   90.00
_cell.angle_gamma   90.00
#
_symmetry.space_group_name_H-M   'P 1'
#
loop_
_entity.id
_entity.type
_entity.pdbx_description
1 polymer ?
#
loop_
_entity_poly.entity_id
_entity_poly.type
_entity_poly.pdbx_seq_one_letter_code
_entity_poly.pdbx_strand_id
1 'polypeptide(L)'
;MTPGPVGEIHRIVNRVLTAPGRFTEDSVSEACSVTLRKRVRTNPYMHEFEAHPEAGPFSTITFRGAAGSSGRPSLVIMDVSAECRVTRSDLADSFRLSFERVHVNPRIPPEGVISFEEEHGCRTLHLQFTAESEILRSISVHEAP
;
A
#
# COMPACT_ATOMS: atom_id res chain seq x y z
N MET A 1 -12.32 -3.47 -21.92
CA MET A 1 -12.97 -3.21 -20.62
C MET A 1 -11.90 -2.78 -19.65
N THR A 2 -12.03 -1.60 -19.06
CA THR A 2 -11.20 -1.19 -17.92
C THR A 2 -11.52 -2.14 -16.76
N PRO A 3 -10.52 -2.75 -16.10
CA PRO A 3 -10.79 -3.53 -14.91
C PRO A 3 -11.49 -2.65 -13.88
N GLY A 4 -12.47 -3.20 -13.16
CA GLY A 4 -13.08 -2.50 -12.02
C GLY A 4 -12.05 -2.19 -10.93
N PRO A 5 -12.42 -1.38 -9.93
CA PRO A 5 -11.49 -0.91 -8.89
C PRO A 5 -10.75 -2.05 -8.19
N VAL A 6 -11.42 -3.18 -7.91
CA VAL A 6 -10.82 -4.38 -7.34
C VAL A 6 -9.71 -4.96 -8.23
N GLY A 7 -10.00 -5.12 -9.52
CA GLY A 7 -9.03 -5.67 -10.47
C GLY A 7 -7.83 -4.76 -10.66
N GLU A 8 -8.03 -3.45 -10.60
CA GLU A 8 -6.94 -2.48 -10.66
C GLU A 8 -6.09 -2.48 -9.38
N ILE A 9 -6.71 -2.52 -8.20
CA ILE A 9 -6.02 -2.68 -6.92
C ILE A 9 -5.16 -3.94 -6.94
N HIS A 10 -5.76 -5.09 -7.26
CA HIS A 10 -5.04 -6.37 -7.31
C HIS A 10 -3.86 -6.32 -8.30
N ARG A 11 -4.06 -5.72 -9.48
CA ARG A 11 -3.00 -5.55 -10.49
C ARG A 11 -1.84 -4.71 -9.97
N ILE A 12 -2.11 -3.55 -9.37
CA ILE A 12 -1.06 -2.63 -8.88
C ILE A 12 -0.34 -3.27 -7.69
N VAL A 13 -1.07 -3.82 -6.72
CA VAL A 13 -0.48 -4.49 -5.56
C VAL A 13 0.43 -5.64 -5.98
N ASN A 14 -0.01 -6.49 -6.92
CA ASN A 14 0.83 -7.57 -7.43
C ASN A 14 2.09 -7.06 -8.13
N ARG A 15 2.01 -5.97 -8.89
CA ARG A 15 3.19 -5.35 -9.50
C ARG A 15 4.18 -4.84 -8.45
N VAL A 16 3.69 -4.23 -7.37
CA VAL A 16 4.54 -3.81 -6.25
C VAL A 16 5.15 -5.01 -5.54
N LEU A 17 4.37 -6.05 -5.25
CA LEU A 17 4.86 -7.27 -4.59
C LEU A 17 5.89 -8.04 -5.43
N THR A 18 5.79 -7.97 -6.76
CA THR A 18 6.68 -8.67 -7.69
C THR A 18 7.78 -7.79 -8.28
N ALA A 19 7.87 -6.51 -7.88
CA ALA A 19 8.91 -5.60 -8.35
C ALA A 19 10.31 -6.21 -8.10
N PRO A 20 11.20 -6.25 -9.11
CA PRO A 20 12.47 -6.96 -8.98
C PRO A 20 13.40 -6.25 -8.00
N GLY A 21 14.11 -7.03 -7.19
CA GLY A 21 15.13 -6.50 -6.26
C GLY A 21 14.53 -5.69 -5.11
N ARG A 22 15.28 -4.70 -4.63
CA ARG A 22 14.87 -3.80 -3.55
C ARG A 22 14.00 -2.67 -4.09
N PHE A 23 13.10 -2.15 -3.26
CA PHE A 23 12.34 -0.95 -3.64
C PHE A 23 13.24 0.26 -3.88
N THR A 24 13.11 0.81 -5.08
CA THR A 24 13.64 2.11 -5.52
C THR A 24 12.49 3.00 -5.98
N GLU A 25 12.76 4.31 -6.07
CA GLU A 25 11.81 5.28 -6.67
C GLU A 25 11.32 4.78 -8.03
N ASP A 26 12.23 4.43 -8.93
CA ASP A 26 11.90 3.96 -10.27
C ASP A 26 11.04 2.69 -10.26
N SER A 27 11.41 1.69 -9.45
CA SER A 27 10.67 0.43 -9.39
C SER A 27 9.24 0.61 -8.88
N VAL A 28 9.03 1.49 -7.89
CA VAL A 28 7.70 1.75 -7.32
C VAL A 28 6.90 2.63 -8.29
N SER A 29 7.53 3.62 -8.92
CA SER A 29 6.93 4.42 -9.98
C SER A 29 6.44 3.56 -11.15
N GLU A 30 7.25 2.61 -11.61
CA GLU A 30 6.89 1.69 -12.67
C GLU A 30 5.73 0.76 -12.24
N ALA A 31 5.85 0.13 -11.08
CA ALA A 31 4.85 -0.80 -10.56
C ALA A 31 3.46 -0.13 -10.42
N CYS A 32 3.44 1.10 -9.93
CA CYS A 32 2.24 1.90 -9.73
C CYS A 32 1.82 2.68 -10.98
N SER A 33 2.66 2.74 -12.02
CA SER A 33 2.43 3.53 -13.23
C SER A 33 2.21 5.03 -12.94
N VAL A 34 3.01 5.58 -12.03
CA VAL A 34 2.97 6.99 -11.60
C VAL A 34 4.37 7.59 -11.52
N THR A 35 4.49 8.90 -11.67
CA THR A 35 5.74 9.61 -11.36
C THR A 35 5.74 10.05 -9.91
N LEU A 36 6.58 9.40 -9.10
CA LEU A 36 6.82 9.81 -7.72
C LEU A 36 7.64 11.10 -7.70
N ARG A 37 7.32 11.98 -6.75
CA ARG A 37 8.05 13.23 -6.52
C ARG A 37 8.61 13.24 -5.12
N LYS A 38 9.89 13.59 -5.00
CA LYS A 38 10.56 13.70 -3.71
C LYS A 38 9.87 14.76 -2.84
N ARG A 39 9.45 14.35 -1.63
CA ARG A 39 8.95 15.27 -0.60
C ARG A 39 10.12 16.05 0.01
N VAL A 40 9.86 17.29 0.42
CA VAL A 40 10.85 18.14 1.09
C VAL A 40 11.31 17.44 2.37
N ARG A 41 12.64 17.27 2.51
CA ARG A 41 13.26 16.48 3.59
C ARG A 41 12.88 17.02 4.98
N THR A 42 12.12 16.25 5.73
CA THR A 42 11.99 16.40 7.20
C THR A 42 12.98 15.51 7.95
N ASN A 43 13.48 14.43 7.34
CA ASN A 43 14.45 13.52 7.94
C ASN A 43 15.63 13.22 6.97
N PRO A 44 16.89 13.50 7.32
CA PRO A 44 18.04 13.26 6.44
C PRO A 44 18.35 11.77 6.20
N TYR A 45 17.84 10.87 7.05
CA TYR A 45 18.10 9.42 6.97
C TYR A 45 17.06 8.66 6.15
N MET A 46 16.02 9.34 5.66
CA MET A 46 14.91 8.77 4.90
C MET A 46 14.69 9.58 3.63
N HIS A 47 14.34 8.89 2.55
CA HIS A 47 13.80 9.50 1.36
C HIS A 47 12.34 9.15 1.27
N GLU A 48 11.52 10.18 1.22
CA GLU A 48 10.08 10.07 1.03
C GLU A 48 9.75 10.65 -0.34
N PHE A 49 9.02 9.87 -1.11
CA PHE A 49 8.52 10.24 -2.42
C PHE A 49 7.02 10.01 -2.45
N GLU A 50 6.32 10.80 -3.24
CA GLU A 50 4.87 10.74 -3.29
C GLU A 50 4.33 11.05 -4.68
N ALA A 51 3.23 10.40 -5.04
CA ALA A 51 2.42 10.71 -6.20
C ALA A 51 0.94 10.85 -5.80
N HIS A 52 0.23 11.69 -6.55
CA HIS A 52 -1.24 11.86 -6.48
C HIS A 52 -1.80 11.48 -7.84
N PRO A 53 -2.24 10.21 -8.03
CA PRO A 53 -2.84 9.80 -9.29
C PRO A 53 -4.08 10.63 -9.60
N GLU A 54 -4.23 11.11 -10.83
CA GLU A 54 -5.43 11.84 -11.26
C GLU A 54 -6.65 10.93 -11.44
N ALA A 55 -6.40 9.63 -11.60
CA ALA A 55 -7.42 8.60 -11.79
C ALA A 55 -6.95 7.25 -11.19
N GLY A 56 -7.90 6.34 -11.00
CA GLY A 56 -7.66 5.01 -10.45
C GLY A 56 -8.10 4.89 -8.98
N PRO A 57 -7.77 3.76 -8.34
CA PRO A 57 -8.30 3.44 -7.01
C PRO A 57 -7.58 4.18 -5.87
N PHE A 58 -6.43 4.81 -6.13
CA PHE A 58 -5.58 5.41 -5.11
C PHE A 58 -5.57 6.93 -5.20
N SER A 59 -5.73 7.62 -4.08
CA SER A 59 -5.56 9.07 -3.99
C SER A 59 -4.11 9.49 -3.80
N THR A 60 -3.35 8.68 -3.06
CA THR A 60 -1.96 8.96 -2.72
C THR A 60 -1.15 7.69 -2.77
N ILE A 61 0.05 7.76 -3.33
CA ILE A 61 1.05 6.70 -3.27
C ILE A 61 2.31 7.28 -2.67
N THR A 62 2.74 6.76 -1.53
CA THR A 62 3.94 7.19 -0.82
C THR A 62 4.97 6.07 -0.82
N PHE A 63 6.20 6.39 -1.20
CA PHE A 63 7.35 5.51 -1.05
C PHE A 63 8.32 6.09 -0.01
N ARG A 64 8.68 5.28 0.98
CA ARG A 64 9.70 5.58 1.98
C ARG A 64 10.82 4.55 1.86
N GLY A 65 12.01 5.03 1.54
CA GLY A 65 13.21 4.21 1.46
C GLY A 65 14.39 4.90 2.11
N ALA A 66 15.47 4.16 2.34
CA ALA A 66 16.70 4.76 2.85
C ALA A 66 17.42 5.60 1.78
N ALA A 67 18.20 6.57 2.24
CA ALA A 67 19.12 7.30 1.39
C ALA A 67 20.32 6.40 1.01
N GLY A 68 20.22 5.66 -0.09
CA GLY A 68 21.29 4.80 -0.64
C GLY A 68 21.04 3.30 -0.48
N SER A 69 22.02 2.47 -0.88
CA SER A 69 21.92 0.99 -0.91
C SER A 69 22.07 0.32 0.46
N SER A 70 21.69 1.00 1.54
CA SER A 70 21.67 0.37 2.86
C SER A 70 20.48 -0.58 2.93
N GLY A 71 20.72 -1.86 3.26
CA GLY A 71 19.68 -2.87 3.55
C GLY A 71 18.83 -2.48 4.75
N ARG A 72 18.06 -1.42 4.61
CA ARG A 72 17.13 -0.83 5.57
C ARG A 72 15.72 -1.11 5.06
N PRO A 73 14.74 -1.20 5.96
CA PRO A 73 13.37 -1.46 5.57
C PRO A 73 12.86 -0.34 4.65
N SER A 74 12.14 -0.76 3.62
CA SER A 74 11.45 0.13 2.67
C SER A 74 9.94 -0.07 2.80
N LEU A 75 9.19 0.97 2.49
CA LEU A 75 7.74 1.00 2.68
C LEU A 75 7.06 1.70 1.51
N VAL A 76 6.09 1.03 0.92
CA VAL A 76 5.14 1.62 -0.03
C VAL A 76 3.78 1.71 0.66
N ILE A 77 3.14 2.86 0.62
CA ILE A 77 1.79 3.10 1.15
C ILE A 77 0.92 3.60 -0.01
N MET A 78 -0.25 3.03 -0.17
CA MET A 78 -1.23 3.40 -1.19
C MET A 78 -2.56 3.69 -0.48
N ASP A 79 -2.90 4.97 -0.37
CA ASP A 79 -4.18 5.40 0.20
C ASP A 79 -5.28 5.28 -0.85
N VAL A 80 -6.38 4.64 -0.48
CA VAL A 80 -7.51 4.41 -1.38
C VAL A 80 -8.32 5.70 -1.50
N SER A 81 -8.67 6.06 -2.73
CA SER A 81 -9.53 7.21 -3.01
C SER A 81 -10.88 7.06 -2.31
N ALA A 82 -11.39 8.16 -1.72
CA ALA A 82 -12.69 8.15 -1.04
C ALA A 82 -13.87 7.79 -1.98
N GLU A 83 -13.69 8.00 -3.29
CA GLU A 83 -14.65 7.62 -4.32
C GLU A 83 -14.61 6.11 -4.65
N CYS A 84 -13.51 5.44 -4.28
CA CYS A 84 -13.30 4.02 -4.48
C CYS A 84 -13.77 3.23 -3.24
N ARG A 85 -15.05 2.85 -3.24
CA ARG A 85 -15.64 2.03 -2.17
C ARG A 85 -15.43 0.55 -2.47
N VAL A 86 -14.35 -0.01 -1.93
CA VAL A 86 -14.03 -1.44 -2.01
C VAL A 86 -14.13 -2.04 -0.63
N THR A 87 -14.94 -3.08 -0.48
CA THR A 87 -15.15 -3.77 0.79
C THR A 87 -14.19 -4.95 0.96
N ARG A 88 -14.09 -5.47 2.18
CA ARG A 88 -13.35 -6.71 2.47
C ARG A 88 -13.84 -7.89 1.63
N SER A 89 -15.16 -8.05 1.48
CA SER A 89 -15.75 -9.12 0.66
C SER A 89 -15.36 -9.03 -0.80
N ASP A 90 -15.23 -7.82 -1.35
CA ASP A 90 -14.83 -7.63 -2.74
C ASP A 90 -13.38 -8.09 -3.00
N LEU A 91 -12.55 -8.07 -1.95
CA LEU A 91 -11.12 -8.42 -2.00
C LEU A 91 -10.83 -9.85 -1.54
N ALA A 92 -11.81 -10.56 -1.00
CA ALA A 92 -11.62 -11.88 -0.41
C ALA A 92 -11.12 -12.93 -1.42
N ASP A 93 -11.47 -12.79 -2.70
CA ASP A 93 -10.99 -13.67 -3.77
C ASP A 93 -9.61 -13.27 -4.31
N SER A 94 -9.13 -12.07 -3.98
CA SER A 94 -7.88 -11.50 -4.50
C SER A 94 -6.72 -11.58 -3.51
N PHE A 95 -7.00 -11.64 -2.20
CA PHE A 95 -5.97 -11.58 -1.15
C PHE A 95 -6.28 -12.57 -0.01
N ARG A 96 -5.23 -13.01 0.70
CA ARG A 96 -5.41 -13.86 1.87
C ARG A 96 -5.76 -13.01 3.09
N LEU A 97 -7.05 -12.84 3.35
CA LEU A 97 -7.58 -12.08 4.47
C LEU A 97 -7.75 -12.96 5.73
N SER A 98 -6.67 -13.57 6.21
CA SER A 98 -6.72 -14.44 7.40
C SER A 98 -6.97 -13.63 8.68
N PHE A 99 -7.93 -14.06 9.49
CA PHE A 99 -8.25 -13.46 10.79
C PHE A 99 -7.16 -13.69 11.86
N GLU A 100 -6.18 -14.54 11.59
CA GLU A 100 -5.13 -14.92 12.55
C GLU A 100 -4.18 -13.76 12.89
N ARG A 101 -4.21 -12.64 12.13
CA ARG A 101 -3.35 -11.46 12.34
C ARG A 101 -4.14 -10.14 12.38
N VAL A 102 -5.32 -10.13 12.98
CA VAL A 102 -6.11 -8.89 13.15
C VAL A 102 -5.57 -8.06 14.32
N HIS A 103 -5.13 -6.84 14.04
CA HIS A 103 -4.75 -5.86 15.05
C HIS A 103 -5.77 -4.71 15.12
N VAL A 104 -6.47 -4.56 16.25
CA VAL A 104 -7.40 -3.44 16.49
C VAL A 104 -6.66 -2.34 17.24
N ASN A 105 -6.54 -1.15 16.63
CA ASN A 105 -5.98 0.02 17.30
C ASN A 105 -7.11 1.00 17.70
N PRO A 106 -7.52 1.04 18.98
CA PRO A 106 -8.63 1.88 19.44
C PRO A 106 -8.31 3.38 19.53
N ARG A 107 -7.09 3.81 19.15
CA ARG A 107 -6.68 5.23 19.12
C ARG A 107 -6.80 5.89 17.73
N ILE A 108 -7.27 5.15 16.74
CA ILE A 108 -7.58 5.58 15.36
C ILE A 108 -9.12 5.85 15.34
N PRO A 109 -9.70 6.74 14.48
CA PRO A 109 -11.02 7.42 14.64
C PRO A 109 -12.19 6.48 15.05
N PRO A 110 -13.35 6.99 15.51
CA PRO A 110 -14.32 6.24 16.33
C PRO A 110 -14.77 4.87 15.77
N GLU A 111 -14.71 4.67 14.46
CA GLU A 111 -15.03 3.41 13.77
C GLU A 111 -13.98 2.30 13.94
N GLY A 112 -12.75 2.60 14.37
CA GLY A 112 -11.65 1.65 14.45
C GLY A 112 -11.15 1.16 13.07
N VAL A 113 -10.05 0.41 13.08
CA VAL A 113 -9.47 -0.19 11.86
C VAL A 113 -9.13 -1.66 12.08
N ILE A 114 -9.31 -2.45 11.03
CA ILE A 114 -8.93 -3.86 10.96
C ILE A 114 -7.83 -3.97 9.90
N SER A 115 -6.69 -4.53 10.28
CA SER A 115 -5.59 -4.80 9.36
C SER A 115 -5.44 -6.29 9.13
N PHE A 116 -5.23 -6.67 7.88
CA PHE A 116 -4.84 -8.03 7.47
C PHE A 116 -3.40 -7.99 6.95
N GLU A 117 -2.69 -9.10 7.12
CA GLU A 117 -1.29 -9.23 6.75
C GLU A 117 -1.05 -10.49 5.91
N GLU A 118 -0.28 -10.35 4.84
CA GLU A 118 0.13 -11.46 3.99
C GLU A 118 1.64 -11.36 3.67
N GLU A 119 2.38 -12.44 3.92
CA GLU A 119 3.82 -12.52 3.64
C GLU A 119 4.09 -13.00 2.20
N HIS A 120 4.98 -12.30 1.50
CA HIS A 120 5.41 -12.54 0.13
C HIS A 120 6.95 -12.45 0.05
N GLY A 121 7.64 -13.51 0.47
CA GLY A 121 9.11 -13.55 0.49
C GLY A 121 9.69 -12.52 1.47
N CYS A 122 10.45 -11.53 0.98
CA CYS A 122 10.97 -10.44 1.81
C CYS A 122 9.99 -9.27 2.02
N ARG A 123 8.78 -9.40 1.48
CA ARG A 123 7.75 -8.36 1.52
C ARG A 123 6.55 -8.80 2.35
N THR A 124 5.94 -7.86 3.04
CA THR A 124 4.72 -8.05 3.80
C THR A 124 3.68 -7.06 3.31
N LEU A 125 2.57 -7.59 2.79
CA LEU A 125 1.39 -6.83 2.40
C LEU A 125 0.53 -6.60 3.64
N HIS A 126 0.10 -5.36 3.85
CA HIS A 126 -0.93 -5.00 4.81
C HIS A 126 -2.12 -4.36 4.10
N LEU A 127 -3.32 -4.82 4.44
CA LEU A 127 -4.59 -4.28 3.94
C LEU A 127 -5.38 -3.75 5.12
N GLN A 128 -5.65 -2.44 5.13
CA GLN A 128 -6.32 -1.78 6.24
C GLN A 128 -7.75 -1.39 5.86
N PHE A 129 -8.71 -1.82 6.66
CA PHE A 129 -10.14 -1.56 6.49
C PHE A 129 -10.67 -0.76 7.69
N THR A 130 -11.76 -0.02 7.49
CA THR A 130 -12.59 0.46 8.62
C THR A 130 -13.20 -0.73 9.36
N ALA A 131 -13.28 -0.68 10.70
CA ALA A 131 -13.74 -1.87 11.43
C ALA A 131 -15.25 -2.10 11.32
N GLU A 132 -16.07 -1.04 11.31
CA GLU A 132 -17.52 -1.16 11.20
C GLU A 132 -18.00 -1.38 9.76
N SER A 133 -17.50 -0.58 8.82
CA SER A 133 -17.96 -0.59 7.44
C SER A 133 -17.18 -1.53 6.52
N GLU A 134 -16.07 -2.10 7.01
CA GLU A 134 -15.17 -2.99 6.26
C GLU A 134 -14.72 -2.40 4.90
N ILE A 135 -14.61 -1.07 4.80
CA ILE A 135 -14.17 -0.36 3.60
C ILE A 135 -12.65 -0.24 3.62
N LEU A 136 -12.01 -0.60 2.51
CA LEU A 136 -10.56 -0.49 2.36
C LEU A 136 -10.13 0.99 2.43
N ARG A 137 -9.17 1.27 3.30
CA ARG A 137 -8.62 2.61 3.55
C ARG A 137 -7.25 2.79 2.92
N SER A 138 -6.38 1.82 3.14
CA SER A 138 -5.01 1.88 2.67
C SER A 138 -4.46 0.48 2.48
N ILE A 139 -3.45 0.41 1.63
CA ILE A 139 -2.65 -0.77 1.39
C ILE A 139 -1.20 -0.38 1.63
N SER A 140 -0.44 -1.17 2.37
CA SER A 140 1.01 -0.96 2.48
C SER A 140 1.79 -2.22 2.17
N VAL A 141 2.96 -2.04 1.59
CA VAL A 141 3.92 -3.12 1.34
C VAL A 141 5.22 -2.77 2.04
N HIS A 142 5.57 -3.59 3.03
CA HIS A 142 6.78 -3.45 3.81
C HIS A 142 7.82 -4.40 3.24
N GLU A 143 9.02 -3.91 2.95
CA GLU A 143 10.15 -4.74 2.56
C GLU A 143 11.12 -4.82 3.73
N ALA A 144 11.32 -6.04 4.26
CA ALA A 144 12.27 -6.31 5.33
C ALA A 144 13.72 -6.07 4.86
N PRO A 145 14.66 -5.71 5.74
CA PRO A 145 16.04 -5.33 5.39
C PRO A 145 16.87 -6.39 4.63
#